data_AF-Q31Q91-F1
#
_entry.id   AF-Q31Q91-F1
#
_cell.length_a   1.000
_cell.length_b   1.000
_cell.length_c   1.000
_cell.angle_alpha   90.00
_cell.angle_beta   90.00
_cell.angle_gamma   90.00
#
_symmetry.space_group_name_H-M   'P 1'
#
loop_
_entity.id
_entity.type
_entity.pdbx_description
1 polymer ?
#
loop_
_entity_poly.entity_id
_entity_poly.type
_entity_poly.pdbx_seq_one_letter_code
_entity_poly.pdbx_strand_id
1 'polypeptide(L)'
;MLVYHYDPQTRIFVDVTPADPSPLEQGAFLIPAFATTIAPPALSNDERAIWEETDWRVEAIPQPEPDTEPDTEPLPQADWDAFNAVLLADVRLNQICGAALQAGAVVAVAGLPAALSQVSTNGVAAFALVFNAVCQLGGATPQDRDGWAAIAELSNLPAEFVAAVRGQ
;
A
#
# COMPACT_ATOMS: atom_id res chain seq x y z
N MET A 1 -21.98 -12.42 50.19
CA MET A 1 -21.44 -11.06 49.97
C MET A 1 -20.53 -11.12 48.76
N LEU A 2 -20.50 -10.10 47.91
CA LEU A 2 -19.54 -10.01 46.80
C LEU A 2 -18.36 -9.14 47.21
N VAL A 3 -17.18 -9.48 46.69
CA VAL A 3 -15.97 -8.67 46.78
C VAL A 3 -15.42 -8.44 45.38
N TYR A 4 -14.93 -7.23 45.16
CA TYR A 4 -14.43 -6.74 43.88
C TYR A 4 -12.92 -6.61 44.00
N HIS A 5 -12.20 -7.41 43.23
CA HIS A 5 -10.75 -7.45 43.24
C HIS A 5 -10.19 -6.37 42.35
N TYR A 6 -9.08 -5.78 42.79
CA TYR A 6 -8.29 -4.87 41.98
C TYR A 6 -6.84 -5.30 41.98
N ASP A 7 -6.12 -4.94 40.92
CA ASP A 7 -4.70 -5.21 40.80
C ASP A 7 -3.89 -4.39 41.85
N PRO A 8 -2.96 -4.98 42.60
CA PRO A 8 -2.26 -4.27 43.68
C PRO A 8 -1.36 -3.13 43.19
N GLN A 9 -0.90 -3.15 41.93
CA GLN A 9 0.02 -2.16 41.40
C GLN A 9 -0.73 -1.02 40.68
N THR A 10 -1.66 -1.38 39.81
CA THR A 10 -2.42 -0.47 38.94
C THR A 10 -3.75 -0.05 39.55
N ARG A 11 -4.23 -0.76 40.58
CA ARG A 11 -5.54 -0.57 41.23
C ARG A 11 -6.73 -0.76 40.29
N ILE A 12 -6.52 -1.29 39.09
CA ILE A 12 -7.58 -1.53 38.11
C ILE A 12 -8.46 -2.69 38.58
N PHE A 13 -9.77 -2.55 38.45
CA PHE A 13 -10.73 -3.63 38.69
C PHE A 13 -10.41 -4.85 37.82
N VAL A 14 -10.34 -6.03 38.44
CA VAL A 14 -9.96 -7.29 37.78
C VAL A 14 -11.15 -8.24 37.68
N ASP A 15 -11.79 -8.54 38.81
CA ASP A 15 -12.84 -9.57 38.87
C ASP A 15 -13.74 -9.40 40.10
N VAL A 16 -14.88 -10.10 40.11
CA VAL A 16 -15.81 -10.18 41.23
C VAL A 16 -15.96 -11.62 41.70
N THR A 17 -15.81 -11.85 43.00
CA THR A 17 -15.99 -13.18 43.59
C THR A 17 -16.92 -13.13 44.80
N PRO A 18 -17.64 -14.21 45.13
CA PRO A 18 -18.27 -14.33 46.43
C PRO A 18 -17.20 -14.35 47.53
N ALA A 19 -17.47 -13.65 48.64
CA ALA A 19 -16.62 -13.68 49.83
C ALA A 19 -16.92 -14.91 50.68
N ASP A 20 -15.88 -15.52 51.23
CA ASP A 20 -15.98 -16.65 52.14
C ASP A 20 -16.36 -16.20 53.56
N PRO A 21 -17.24 -16.92 54.28
CA PRO A 21 -17.55 -16.62 55.66
C PRO A 21 -16.33 -16.87 56.56
N SER A 22 -16.15 -16.04 57.57
CA SER A 22 -15.08 -16.20 58.56
C SER A 22 -15.34 -17.44 59.42
N PRO A 23 -14.38 -18.39 59.51
CA PRO A 23 -14.52 -19.54 60.40
C PRO A 23 -14.39 -19.17 61.89
N LEU A 24 -13.86 -17.98 62.20
CA LEU A 24 -13.61 -17.52 63.57
C LEU A 24 -14.73 -16.63 64.12
N GLU A 25 -15.47 -15.95 63.24
CA GLU A 25 -16.47 -14.96 63.62
C GLU A 25 -17.77 -15.21 62.86
N GLN A 26 -18.82 -15.60 63.58
CA GLN A 26 -20.10 -15.93 62.99
C GLN A 26 -20.74 -14.70 62.33
N GLY A 27 -20.95 -14.78 61.01
CA GLY A 27 -21.56 -13.71 60.21
C GLY A 27 -20.58 -12.69 59.62
N ALA A 28 -19.29 -12.76 59.98
CA ALA A 28 -18.24 -12.00 59.30
C ALA A 28 -17.80 -12.72 58.01
N PHE A 29 -17.24 -11.98 57.07
CA PHE A 29 -16.71 -12.51 55.81
C PHE A 29 -15.26 -12.08 55.63
N LEU A 30 -14.45 -12.95 55.03
CA LEU A 30 -13.05 -12.69 54.74
C LEU A 30 -12.95 -11.80 53.50
N ILE A 31 -12.30 -10.64 53.65
CA ILE A 31 -12.02 -9.71 52.56
C ILE A 31 -10.52 -9.80 52.24
N PRO A 32 -10.13 -10.22 51.03
CA PRO A 32 -8.74 -10.24 50.60
C PRO A 32 -8.09 -8.85 50.60
N ALA A 33 -6.76 -8.80 50.71
CA ALA A 33 -6.00 -7.55 50.84
C ALA A 33 -6.12 -6.57 49.65
N PHE A 34 -6.51 -7.07 48.47
CA PHE A 34 -6.69 -6.28 47.24
C PHE A 34 -8.11 -6.40 46.70
N ALA A 35 -9.07 -6.36 47.62
CA ALA A 35 -10.48 -6.40 47.29
C ALA A 35 -11.27 -5.41 48.13
N THR A 36 -12.39 -4.94 47.59
CA THR A 36 -13.34 -4.05 48.26
C THR A 36 -14.74 -4.63 48.20
N THR A 37 -15.60 -4.26 49.14
CA THR A 37 -17.04 -4.58 49.11
C THR A 37 -17.86 -3.54 48.36
N ILE A 38 -17.23 -2.43 47.94
CA ILE A 38 -17.85 -1.37 47.16
C ILE A 38 -17.84 -1.78 45.69
N ALA A 39 -19.02 -1.84 45.09
CA ALA A 39 -19.18 -2.20 43.69
C ALA A 39 -18.60 -1.11 42.78
N PRO A 40 -17.89 -1.48 41.70
CA PRO A 40 -17.50 -0.51 40.68
C PRO A 40 -18.75 0.06 39.98
N PRO A 41 -18.66 1.31 39.48
CA PRO A 41 -19.70 1.87 38.63
C PRO A 41 -19.84 1.06 37.33
N ALA A 42 -20.95 1.26 36.62
CA ALA A 42 -21.14 0.66 35.32
C ALA A 42 -20.07 1.18 34.34
N LEU A 43 -19.27 0.26 33.78
CA LEU A 43 -18.22 0.56 32.81
C LEU A 43 -18.71 0.27 31.39
N SER A 44 -18.34 1.12 30.44
CA SER A 44 -18.39 0.78 29.01
C SER A 44 -17.12 0.00 28.59
N ASN A 45 -17.10 -0.51 27.36
CA ASN A 45 -15.96 -1.29 26.85
C ASN A 45 -14.66 -0.47 26.74
N ASP A 46 -14.77 0.85 26.67
CA ASP A 46 -13.64 1.78 26.53
C ASP A 46 -13.26 2.44 27.87
N GLU A 47 -13.75 1.91 28.99
CA GLU A 47 -13.53 2.45 30.33
C GLU A 47 -12.98 1.37 31.27
N ARG A 48 -12.19 1.81 32.25
CA ARG A 48 -11.68 1.00 33.35
C ARG A 48 -11.94 1.68 34.68
N ALA A 49 -12.27 0.89 35.71
CA ALA A 49 -12.36 1.38 37.08
C ALA A 49 -11.02 1.21 37.80
N ILE A 50 -10.58 2.24 38.52
CA ILE A 50 -9.33 2.30 39.30
C ILE A 50 -9.71 2.58 40.76
N TRP A 51 -9.25 1.75 41.70
CA TRP A 51 -9.55 1.89 43.12
C TRP A 51 -8.69 2.96 43.80
N GLU A 52 -9.32 4.04 44.28
CA GLU A 52 -8.70 5.20 44.95
C GLU A 52 -8.90 5.14 46.47
N GLU A 53 -8.57 3.98 47.07
CA GLU A 53 -8.63 3.66 48.52
C GLU A 53 -10.03 3.65 49.15
N THR A 54 -10.93 4.51 48.70
CA THR A 54 -12.27 4.75 49.26
C THR A 54 -13.39 4.65 48.22
N ASP A 55 -13.09 4.91 46.94
CA ASP A 55 -14.07 4.84 45.84
C ASP A 55 -13.38 4.45 44.52
N TRP A 56 -14.18 4.17 43.49
CA TRP A 56 -13.73 3.86 42.14
C TRP A 56 -13.68 5.11 41.26
N ARG A 57 -12.51 5.39 40.69
CA ARG A 57 -12.33 6.34 39.60
C ARG A 57 -12.51 5.64 38.26
N VAL A 58 -13.37 6.16 37.39
CA VAL A 58 -13.48 5.69 36.00
C VAL A 58 -12.50 6.46 35.14
N GLU A 59 -11.74 5.73 34.32
CA GLU A 59 -10.82 6.29 33.35
C GLU A 59 -11.04 5.65 31.98
N ALA A 60 -10.93 6.44 30.91
CA ALA A 60 -10.96 5.92 29.55
C ALA A 60 -9.71 5.05 29.30
N ILE A 61 -9.91 3.87 28.73
CA ILE A 61 -8.82 3.06 28.20
C ILE A 61 -8.24 3.87 27.02
N PRO A 62 -6.93 4.18 27.01
CA PRO A 62 -6.34 4.87 25.88
C PRO A 62 -6.55 4.00 24.64
N GLN A 63 -7.35 4.49 23.69
CA GLN A 63 -7.47 3.83 22.40
C GLN A 63 -6.11 3.90 21.71
N PRO A 64 -5.65 2.80 21.08
CA PRO A 64 -4.50 2.89 20.20
C PRO A 64 -4.75 4.02 19.20
N GLU A 65 -3.78 4.90 19.04
CA GLU A 65 -3.84 5.92 18.00
C GLU A 65 -4.18 5.23 16.68
N PRO A 66 -5.13 5.76 15.88
CA PRO A 66 -5.46 5.15 14.61
C PRO A 66 -4.16 5.01 13.83
N ASP A 67 -3.83 3.78 13.41
CA ASP A 67 -2.72 3.49 12.52
C ASP A 67 -2.79 4.52 11.40
N THR A 68 -1.85 5.46 11.39
CA THR A 68 -1.69 6.38 10.28
C THR A 68 -1.36 5.47 9.11
N GLU A 69 -2.27 5.40 8.13
CA GLU A 69 -2.06 4.66 6.89
C GLU A 69 -0.62 4.89 6.42
N PRO A 70 0.11 3.82 6.03
CA PRO A 70 1.50 3.97 5.64
C PRO A 70 1.56 5.06 4.57
N ASP A 71 2.42 6.05 4.82
CA ASP A 71 2.83 7.08 3.88
C ASP A 71 3.00 6.39 2.53
N THR A 72 2.05 6.63 1.64
CA THR A 72 2.04 5.97 0.34
C THR A 72 3.22 6.57 -0.40
N GLU A 73 4.36 5.86 -0.37
CA GLU A 73 5.48 6.17 -1.26
C GLU A 73 4.86 6.38 -2.64
N PRO A 74 5.05 7.57 -3.26
CA PRO A 74 4.44 7.84 -4.54
C PRO A 74 4.85 6.70 -5.46
N LEU A 75 3.85 5.99 -5.99
CA LEU A 75 4.07 4.91 -6.96
C LEU A 75 5.11 5.41 -7.97
N PRO A 76 6.11 4.58 -8.34
CA PRO A 76 7.08 4.99 -9.33
C PRO A 76 6.29 5.58 -10.51
N GLN A 77 6.64 6.82 -10.88
CA GLN A 77 5.97 7.48 -11.99
C GLN A 77 6.54 6.90 -13.29
N ALA A 78 5.77 6.93 -14.37
CA ALA A 78 6.26 6.51 -15.67
C ALA A 78 7.38 7.46 -16.12
N ASP A 79 8.58 6.93 -16.34
CA ASP A 79 9.75 7.70 -16.78
C ASP A 79 9.86 7.68 -18.31
N TRP A 80 8.99 8.47 -18.95
CA TRP A 80 8.95 8.62 -20.39
C TRP A 80 10.25 9.20 -20.95
N ASP A 81 10.93 10.06 -20.21
CA ASP A 81 12.16 10.71 -20.64
C ASP A 81 13.32 9.71 -20.68
N ALA A 82 13.48 8.87 -19.65
CA ALA A 82 14.49 7.81 -19.65
C ALA A 82 14.26 6.83 -20.80
N PHE A 83 13.01 6.41 -21.03
CA PHE A 83 12.69 5.53 -22.15
C PHE A 83 13.00 6.19 -23.50
N ASN A 84 12.55 7.43 -23.72
CA ASN A 84 12.77 8.15 -24.97
C ASN A 84 14.26 8.37 -25.25
N ALA A 85 15.04 8.71 -24.22
CA ALA A 85 16.48 8.90 -24.34
C ALA A 85 17.19 7.60 -24.79
N VAL A 86 16.84 6.47 -24.18
CA VAL A 86 17.42 5.16 -24.55
C VAL A 86 16.96 4.75 -25.94
N LEU A 87 15.67 4.89 -26.25
CA LEU A 87 15.10 4.47 -27.53
C LEU A 87 15.69 5.28 -28.70
N LEU A 88 15.85 6.59 -28.56
CA LEU A 88 16.45 7.44 -29.61
C LEU A 88 17.95 7.20 -29.79
N ALA A 89 18.65 6.84 -28.71
CA ALA A 89 20.07 6.47 -28.76
C ALA A 89 20.30 5.04 -29.29
N ASP A 90 19.25 4.23 -29.45
CA ASP A 90 19.36 2.84 -29.85
C ASP A 90 19.84 2.73 -31.31
N VAL A 91 21.04 2.16 -31.49
CA VAL A 91 21.67 2.00 -32.81
C VAL A 91 20.83 1.08 -33.69
N ARG A 92 20.21 0.07 -33.10
CA ARG A 92 19.43 -0.93 -33.83
C ARG A 92 18.14 -0.32 -34.38
N LEU A 93 17.43 0.48 -33.58
CA LEU A 93 16.26 1.23 -34.03
C LEU A 93 16.63 2.20 -35.16
N ASN A 94 17.76 2.90 -35.07
CA ASN A 94 18.23 3.79 -36.12
C ASN A 94 18.48 3.05 -37.45
N GLN A 95 19.05 1.84 -37.40
CA GLN A 95 19.22 1.00 -38.59
C GLN A 95 17.87 0.56 -39.19
N ILE A 96 16.92 0.16 -38.34
CA ILE A 96 15.58 -0.26 -38.74
C ILE A 96 14.81 0.92 -39.37
N CYS A 97 14.87 2.11 -38.78
CA CYS A 97 14.32 3.33 -39.36
C CYS A 97 14.95 3.63 -40.73
N GLY A 98 16.27 3.49 -40.86
CA GLY A 98 16.95 3.65 -42.14
C GLY A 98 16.47 2.66 -43.21
N ALA A 99 16.33 1.38 -42.86
CA ALA A 99 15.79 0.37 -43.77
C ALA A 99 14.32 0.64 -44.14
N ALA A 100 13.50 1.03 -43.16
CA ALA A 100 12.10 1.38 -43.37
C ALA A 100 11.94 2.59 -44.31
N LEU A 101 12.80 3.60 -44.20
CA LEU A 101 12.84 4.74 -45.12
C LEU A 101 13.10 4.30 -46.57
N GLN A 102 14.06 3.40 -46.78
CA GLN A 102 14.36 2.85 -48.12
C GLN A 102 13.22 1.98 -48.65
N ALA A 103 12.46 1.33 -47.77
CA ALA A 103 11.28 0.53 -48.11
C ALA A 103 10.00 1.35 -48.31
N GLY A 104 10.05 2.69 -48.17
CA GLY A 104 8.91 3.59 -48.43
C GLY A 104 8.10 3.99 -47.21
N ALA A 105 8.54 3.66 -45.98
CA ALA A 105 7.88 4.02 -44.72
C ALA A 105 8.10 5.48 -44.28
N VAL A 106 8.23 6.42 -45.22
CA VAL A 106 8.69 7.80 -44.94
C VAL A 106 7.80 8.52 -43.93
N VAL A 107 6.48 8.40 -44.07
CA VAL A 107 5.50 9.02 -43.16
C VAL A 107 5.55 8.40 -41.76
N ALA A 108 5.73 7.08 -41.68
CA ALA A 108 5.78 6.38 -40.40
C ALA A 108 7.06 6.74 -39.62
N VAL A 109 8.22 6.74 -40.29
CA VAL A 109 9.49 7.13 -39.66
C VAL A 109 9.47 8.60 -39.23
N ALA A 110 8.92 9.51 -40.06
CA ALA A 110 8.79 10.93 -39.71
C ALA A 110 7.77 11.20 -38.59
N GLY A 111 6.72 10.36 -38.49
CA GLY A 111 5.67 10.48 -37.48
C GLY A 111 6.05 9.88 -36.12
N LEU A 112 7.09 9.07 -36.04
CA LEU A 112 7.50 8.35 -34.83
C LEU A 112 7.78 9.27 -33.63
N PRO A 113 8.53 10.39 -33.75
CA PRO A 113 8.78 11.28 -32.62
C PRO A 113 7.50 11.95 -32.11
N ALA A 114 6.63 12.39 -33.03
CA ALA A 114 5.35 12.99 -32.68
C ALA A 114 4.44 11.97 -31.97
N ALA A 115 4.41 10.72 -32.46
CA ALA A 115 3.65 9.65 -31.83
C ALA A 115 4.15 9.36 -30.41
N LEU A 116 5.47 9.25 -30.21
CA LEU A 116 6.10 9.06 -28.89
C LEU A 116 5.73 10.17 -27.90
N SER A 117 5.76 11.43 -28.33
CA SER A 117 5.38 12.57 -27.48
C SER A 117 3.89 12.58 -27.09
N GLN A 118 3.03 11.91 -27.84
CA GLN A 118 1.58 11.81 -27.55
C GLN A 118 1.22 10.56 -26.73
N VAL A 119 2.16 9.63 -26.49
CA VAL A 119 1.84 8.40 -25.74
C VAL A 119 1.38 8.72 -24.32
N SER A 120 2.01 9.71 -23.66
CA SER A 120 1.66 10.15 -22.30
C SER A 120 0.26 10.76 -22.18
N THR A 121 -0.38 11.13 -23.30
CA THR A 121 -1.72 11.72 -23.38
C THR A 121 -2.78 10.77 -23.95
N ASN A 122 -2.56 9.45 -23.85
CA ASN A 122 -3.38 8.35 -24.43
C ASN A 122 -3.19 8.10 -25.93
N GLY A 123 -2.03 8.44 -26.48
CA GLY A 123 -1.67 8.18 -27.87
C GLY A 123 -1.11 6.78 -28.17
N VAL A 124 -1.21 5.81 -27.25
CA VAL A 124 -0.57 4.48 -27.36
C VAL A 124 -0.97 3.76 -28.64
N ALA A 125 -2.25 3.76 -29.01
CA ALA A 125 -2.72 3.12 -30.25
C ALA A 125 -2.14 3.75 -31.53
N ALA A 126 -2.04 5.08 -31.57
CA ALA A 126 -1.45 5.79 -32.70
C ALA A 126 0.06 5.50 -32.80
N PHE A 127 0.76 5.46 -31.66
CA PHE A 127 2.14 5.01 -31.60
C PHE A 127 2.30 3.58 -32.07
N ALA A 128 1.48 2.64 -31.58
CA ALA A 128 1.54 1.24 -31.97
C ALA A 128 1.44 1.06 -33.48
N LEU A 129 0.52 1.77 -34.13
CA LEU A 129 0.35 1.74 -35.60
C LEU A 129 1.61 2.20 -36.34
N VAL A 130 2.15 3.36 -35.96
CA VAL A 130 3.34 3.94 -36.59
C VAL A 130 4.57 3.06 -36.33
N PHE A 131 4.77 2.64 -35.09
CA PHE A 131 5.89 1.82 -34.66
C PHE A 131 5.88 0.44 -35.33
N ASN A 132 4.70 -0.19 -35.43
CA ASN A 132 4.52 -1.46 -36.13
C ASN A 132 4.87 -1.35 -37.61
N ALA A 133 4.44 -0.27 -38.29
CA ALA A 133 4.77 -0.06 -39.70
C ALA A 133 6.28 0.09 -39.92
N VAL A 134 6.97 0.85 -39.05
CA VAL A 134 8.44 0.99 -39.09
C VAL A 134 9.12 -0.34 -38.83
N CYS A 135 8.69 -1.09 -37.82
CA CYS A 135 9.26 -2.39 -37.48
C CYS A 135 9.08 -3.41 -38.62
N GLN A 136 7.90 -3.48 -39.22
CA GLN A 136 7.62 -4.42 -40.32
C GLN A 136 8.43 -4.10 -41.57
N LEU A 137 8.48 -2.83 -41.98
CA LEU A 137 9.19 -2.42 -43.20
C LEU A 137 10.70 -2.34 -43.00
N GLY A 138 11.17 -2.08 -41.78
CA GLY A 138 12.58 -2.01 -41.41
C GLY A 138 13.18 -3.36 -41.00
N GLY A 139 12.39 -4.43 -40.94
CA GLY A 139 12.86 -5.79 -40.63
C GLY A 139 13.26 -6.00 -39.17
N ALA A 140 12.50 -5.40 -38.23
CA ALA A 140 12.69 -5.64 -36.80
C ALA A 140 12.36 -7.10 -36.46
N THR A 141 13.21 -7.74 -35.67
CA THR A 141 12.99 -9.10 -35.16
C THR A 141 12.20 -9.06 -33.85
N PRO A 142 11.56 -10.18 -33.43
CA PRO A 142 10.93 -10.26 -32.12
C PRO A 142 11.89 -9.93 -30.97
N GLN A 143 13.16 -10.34 -31.09
CA GLN A 143 14.19 -10.06 -30.09
C GLN A 143 14.51 -8.56 -29.98
N ASP A 144 14.52 -7.83 -31.10
CA ASP A 144 14.69 -6.37 -31.09
C ASP A 144 13.54 -5.72 -30.29
N ARG A 145 12.31 -6.19 -30.54
CA ARG A 145 11.09 -5.66 -29.89
C ARG A 145 11.02 -5.99 -28.40
N ASP A 146 11.40 -7.20 -28.02
CA ASP A 146 11.49 -7.60 -26.61
C ASP A 146 12.54 -6.76 -25.85
N GLY A 147 13.65 -6.42 -26.49
CA GLY A 147 14.66 -5.51 -25.93
C GLY A 147 14.09 -4.13 -25.61
N TRP A 148 13.36 -3.52 -26.55
CA TRP A 148 12.71 -2.22 -26.32
C TRP A 148 11.57 -2.29 -25.30
N ALA A 149 10.81 -3.39 -25.27
CA ALA A 149 9.77 -3.61 -24.28
C ALA A 149 10.33 -3.76 -22.86
N ALA A 150 11.48 -4.43 -22.70
CA ALA A 150 12.16 -4.52 -21.42
C ALA A 150 12.62 -3.14 -20.92
N ILE A 151 13.09 -2.26 -21.82
CA ILE A 151 13.43 -0.87 -21.47
C ILE A 151 12.17 -0.12 -21.00
N ALA A 152 11.04 -0.30 -21.69
CA ALA A 152 9.77 0.31 -21.28
C ALA A 152 9.30 -0.18 -19.89
N GLU A 153 9.47 -1.47 -19.59
CA GLU A 153 9.18 -2.04 -18.26
C GLU A 153 10.12 -1.47 -17.19
N LEU A 154 11.42 -1.34 -17.48
CA LEU A 154 12.41 -0.74 -16.57
C LEU A 154 12.13 0.75 -16.30
N SER A 155 11.60 1.47 -17.27
CA SER A 155 11.13 2.85 -17.15
C SER A 155 9.72 2.97 -16.55
N ASN A 156 9.17 1.85 -16.07
CA ASN A 156 7.86 1.81 -15.42
C ASN A 156 6.73 2.40 -16.29
N LEU A 157 6.80 2.13 -17.60
CA LEU A 157 5.78 2.56 -18.54
C LEU A 157 4.52 1.68 -18.47
N PRO A 158 3.34 2.19 -18.88
CA PRO A 158 2.10 1.43 -18.84
C PRO A 158 2.17 0.12 -19.62
N ALA A 159 1.57 -0.95 -19.09
CA ALA A 159 1.57 -2.27 -19.73
C ALA A 159 1.00 -2.27 -21.16
N GLU A 160 0.02 -1.40 -21.45
CA GLU A 160 -0.51 -1.20 -22.80
C GLU A 160 0.58 -0.72 -23.77
N PHE A 161 1.43 0.21 -23.32
CA PHE A 161 2.54 0.69 -24.13
C PHE A 161 3.61 -0.38 -24.33
N VAL A 162 3.94 -1.14 -23.28
CA VAL A 162 4.87 -2.28 -23.38
C VAL A 162 4.37 -3.30 -24.40
N ALA A 163 3.08 -3.64 -24.38
CA ALA A 163 2.45 -4.54 -25.34
C ALA A 163 2.54 -3.98 -26.78
N ALA A 164 2.26 -2.69 -26.97
CA ALA A 164 2.41 -2.02 -28.26
C ALA A 164 3.85 -2.08 -28.80
N VAL A 165 4.86 -1.90 -27.93
CA VAL A 165 6.28 -2.03 -28.31
C VAL A 165 6.60 -3.49 -28.70
N ARG A 166 6.08 -4.50 -27.99
CA ARG A 166 6.20 -5.93 -28.37
C ARG A 166 5.48 -6.27 -29.68
N GLY A 167 4.48 -5.49 -30.07
CA GLY A 167 3.67 -5.72 -31.27
C GLY A 167 2.50 -6.65 -31.01
N GLN A 168 1.98 -6.64 -29.79
CA GLN A 168 0.79 -7.36 -29.36
C GLN A 168 -0.47 -6.50 -29.48
#